data_AF-A0A2S9GIW8-F1
#
_entry.id   AF-A0A2S9GIW8-F1
#
_cell.length_a   1.000
_cell.length_b   1.000
_cell.length_c   1.000
_cell.angle_alpha   90.00
_cell.angle_beta   90.00
_cell.angle_gamma   90.00
#
_symmetry.space_group_name_H-M   'P 1'
#
loop_
_entity.id
_entity.type
_entity.pdbx_description
1 polymer ?
#
loop_
_entity_poly.entity_id
_entity_poly.type
_entity_poly.pdbx_seq_one_letter_code
_entity_poly.pdbx_strand_id
1 'polypeptide(L)'
;ADRSDASNWPAVLTWRAHDEPRMESVRVQLSGKRIKAYGRVVAAAASGHPAFSASYDLVTDELGATKRLSLTVTMAERERQLSI
;
A
#
# COMPACT_ATOMS: atom_id res chain seq x y z
N ALA A 1 -7.53 4.97 35.79
CA ALA A 1 -8.22 4.79 34.50
C ALA A 1 -7.90 6.01 33.65
N ASP A 2 -7.02 5.84 32.67
CA ASP A 2 -6.91 6.73 31.50
C ASP A 2 -6.09 5.95 30.45
N ARG A 3 -6.78 5.12 29.67
CA ARG A 3 -6.24 4.49 28.48
C ARG A 3 -6.88 5.31 27.36
N SER A 4 -6.24 6.40 26.97
CA SER A 4 -6.67 7.17 25.81
C SER A 4 -6.77 6.21 24.63
N ASP A 5 -8.00 5.90 24.24
CA ASP A 5 -8.29 5.02 23.12
C ASP A 5 -7.63 5.64 21.89
N ALA A 6 -6.49 5.11 21.49
CA ALA A 6 -5.87 5.43 20.22
C ALA A 6 -6.92 5.11 19.15
N SER A 7 -7.62 6.14 18.66
CA SER A 7 -8.78 6.00 17.80
C SER A 7 -8.40 5.13 16.61
N ASN A 8 -8.83 3.87 16.63
CA ASN A 8 -8.53 2.95 15.55
C ASN A 8 -9.37 3.39 14.36
N TRP A 9 -8.71 3.88 13.31
CA TRP A 9 -9.39 4.38 12.12
C TRP A 9 -9.17 3.43 10.95
N PRO A 10 -10.15 2.57 10.64
CA PRO A 10 -10.13 1.75 9.44
C PRO A 10 -10.74 2.53 8.26
N ALA A 11 -10.08 2.47 7.10
CA ALA A 11 -10.62 3.00 5.86
C ALA A 11 -10.16 2.20 4.65
N VAL A 12 -10.93 2.31 3.57
CA VAL A 12 -10.48 1.91 2.23
C VAL A 12 -10.33 3.18 1.41
N LEU A 13 -9.13 3.42 0.93
CA LEU A 13 -8.79 4.56 0.10
C LEU A 13 -8.52 4.05 -1.31
N THR A 14 -9.21 4.62 -2.31
CA THR A 14 -9.02 4.24 -3.71
C THR A 14 -8.79 5.51 -4.53
N TRP A 15 -7.75 5.50 -5.36
CA TRP A 15 -7.42 6.62 -6.23
C TRP A 15 -6.93 6.12 -7.59
N ARG A 16 -6.99 7.03 -8.57
CA ARG A 16 -6.45 6.81 -9.92
C ARG A 16 -5.35 7.82 -10.20
N ALA A 17 -4.40 7.44 -11.02
CA ALA A 17 -3.44 8.38 -11.57
C ALA A 17 -4.16 9.41 -12.47
N HIS A 18 -3.60 10.62 -12.53
CA HIS A 18 -4.13 11.70 -13.36
C HIS A 18 -3.86 11.43 -14.84
N ASP A 19 -2.62 11.04 -15.18
CA ASP A 19 -2.10 11.09 -16.54
C ASP A 19 -1.91 9.71 -17.18
N GLU A 20 -2.19 8.63 -16.45
CA GLU A 20 -1.99 7.27 -16.94
C GLU A 20 -3.07 6.31 -16.41
N PRO A 21 -3.34 5.20 -17.13
CA PRO A 21 -4.32 4.19 -16.73
C PRO A 21 -3.78 3.32 -15.58
N ARG A 22 -3.66 3.92 -14.39
CA ARG A 22 -3.30 3.27 -13.13
C ARG A 22 -4.32 3.57 -12.04
N MET A 23 -4.64 2.54 -11.27
CA MET A 23 -5.52 2.63 -10.10
C MET A 23 -4.88 1.92 -8.91
N GLU A 24 -5.13 2.45 -7.72
CA GLU A 24 -4.68 1.88 -6.46
C GLU A 24 -5.82 1.87 -5.45
N SER A 25 -5.92 0.78 -4.68
CA SER A 25 -6.86 0.63 -3.58
C SER A 25 -6.15 0.08 -2.35
N VAL A 26 -6.35 0.73 -1.21
CA VAL A 26 -5.60 0.48 0.01
C VAL A 26 -6.53 0.37 1.20
N ARG A 27 -6.47 -0.76 1.91
CA ARG A 27 -7.07 -0.88 3.24
C ARG A 27 -6.08 -0.36 4.27
N VAL A 28 -6.46 0.67 5.02
CA VAL A 28 -5.63 1.32 6.04
C VAL A 28 -6.24 1.11 7.41
N GLN A 29 -5.40 0.82 8.40
CA GLN A 29 -5.73 0.90 9.82
C GLN A 29 -4.73 1.85 10.49
N LEU A 30 -5.24 2.93 11.07
CA LEU A 30 -4.44 3.86 11.87
C LEU A 30 -4.68 3.60 13.35
N SER A 31 -3.60 3.51 14.12
CA SER A 31 -3.66 3.43 15.60
C SER A 31 -2.56 4.32 16.17
N GLY A 32 -2.95 5.52 16.62
CA GLY A 32 -1.99 6.57 16.95
C GLY A 32 -1.18 6.98 15.71
N LYS A 33 0.14 6.85 15.77
CA LYS A 33 1.06 7.07 14.62
C LYS A 33 1.36 5.80 13.80
N ARG A 34 0.88 4.64 14.25
CA ARG A 34 1.07 3.38 13.52
C ARG A 34 0.10 3.29 12.36
N ILE A 35 0.63 2.86 11.23
CA ILE A 35 -0.10 2.61 10.00
C ILE A 35 0.08 1.14 9.66
N LYS A 36 -1.03 0.46 9.40
CA LYS A 36 -1.07 -0.83 8.74
C LYS A 36 -1.80 -0.65 7.42
N ALA A 37 -1.13 -0.90 6.30
CA ALA A 37 -1.70 -0.69 4.98
C ALA A 37 -1.54 -1.93 4.09
N TYR A 38 -2.63 -2.26 3.41
CA TYR A 38 -2.72 -3.35 2.42
C TYR A 38 -3.18 -2.78 1.09
N GLY A 39 -2.24 -2.58 0.18
CA GLY A 39 -2.53 -1.96 -1.11
C GLY A 39 -2.47 -2.94 -2.28
N ARG A 40 -3.27 -2.63 -3.29
CA ARG A 40 -3.22 -3.25 -4.62
C ARG A 40 -3.15 -2.14 -5.67
N VAL A 41 -2.25 -2.29 -6.62
CA VAL A 41 -2.09 -1.40 -7.77
C VAL A 41 -2.34 -2.21 -9.03
N VAL A 42 -3.07 -1.62 -9.97
CA VAL A 42 -3.22 -2.14 -11.34
C VAL A 42 -2.92 -1.03 -12.32
N ALA A 43 -2.07 -1.30 -13.30
CA ALA A 43 -1.69 -0.35 -14.32
C ALA A 43 -1.66 -1.03 -15.70
N ALA A 44 -2.23 -0.37 -16.70
CA ALA A 44 -2.02 -0.77 -18.09
C ALA A 44 -0.61 -0.37 -18.56
N ALA A 45 -0.23 -0.82 -19.75
CA ALA A 45 1.04 -0.39 -20.35
C ALA A 45 1.00 1.12 -20.65
N ALA A 46 2.08 1.81 -20.31
CA ALA A 46 2.29 3.23 -20.55
C ALA A 46 3.75 3.46 -20.99
N SER A 47 4.09 4.68 -21.40
CA SER A 47 5.45 5.00 -21.87
C SER A 47 6.54 4.70 -20.83
N GLY A 48 6.22 4.80 -19.54
CA GLY A 48 7.17 4.58 -18.44
C GLY A 48 7.23 3.15 -17.90
N HIS A 49 6.28 2.29 -18.21
CA HIS A 49 6.24 0.92 -17.68
C HIS A 49 5.34 -0.02 -18.51
N PRO A 50 5.64 -1.33 -18.56
CA PRO A 50 4.70 -2.32 -19.07
C PRO A 50 3.45 -2.40 -18.17
N ALA A 51 2.41 -3.12 -18.62
CA ALA A 51 1.28 -3.43 -17.76
C ALA A 51 1.75 -4.26 -16.55
N PHE A 52 1.23 -3.95 -15.37
CA PHE A 52 1.56 -4.66 -14.15
C PHE A 52 0.41 -4.64 -13.14
N SER A 53 0.43 -5.61 -12.24
CA SER A 53 -0.29 -5.53 -10.97
C SER A 53 0.72 -5.62 -9.83
N ALA A 54 0.50 -4.86 -8.77
CA ALA A 54 1.33 -4.89 -7.59
C ALA A 54 0.49 -5.04 -6.33
N SER A 55 1.11 -5.59 -5.29
CA SER A 55 0.50 -5.63 -3.97
C SER A 55 1.50 -5.48 -2.86
N TYR A 56 1.12 -4.78 -1.80
CA TYR A 56 1.99 -4.58 -0.66
C TYR A 56 1.29 -4.71 0.70
N ASP A 57 2.07 -5.08 1.70
CA ASP A 57 1.78 -4.99 3.15
C ASP A 57 2.82 -4.04 3.75
N LEU A 58 2.36 -2.93 4.32
CA LEU A 58 3.18 -1.94 5.02
C LEU A 58 2.76 -1.88 6.49
N VAL A 59 3.74 -1.94 7.39
CA VAL A 59 3.56 -1.70 8.82
C VAL A 59 4.55 -0.64 9.27
N THR A 60 4.08 0.39 9.95
CA THR A 60 4.94 1.37 10.63
C THR A 60 5.00 1.15 12.15
N ASP A 61 6.03 1.68 12.78
CA ASP A 61 6.15 1.72 14.23
C ASP A 61 5.42 2.95 14.85
N GLU A 62 5.62 3.16 16.15
CA GLU A 62 5.00 4.28 16.89
C GLU A 62 5.57 5.65 16.52
N LEU A 63 6.72 5.70 15.84
CA LEU A 63 7.32 6.92 15.33
C LEU A 63 6.90 7.19 13.88
N GLY A 64 6.16 6.26 13.26
CA GLY A 64 5.79 6.31 11.85
C GLY A 64 6.87 5.77 10.91
N ALA A 65 7.97 5.22 11.44
CA ALA A 65 9.02 4.62 10.62
C ALA A 65 8.57 3.26 10.09
N THR A 66 8.99 2.92 8.86
CA THR A 66 8.70 1.61 8.26
C THR A 66 9.32 0.51 9.12
N LYS A 67 8.46 -0.37 9.65
CA LYS A 67 8.85 -1.56 10.38
C LYS A 67 8.89 -2.79 9.48
N ARG A 68 7.99 -2.84 8.49
CA ARG A 68 7.94 -3.90 7.48
C ARG A 68 7.34 -3.38 6.19
N LEU A 69 7.92 -3.77 5.07
CA LEU A 69 7.34 -3.63 3.74
C LEU A 69 7.53 -4.93 2.96
N SER A 70 6.42 -5.57 2.59
CA SER A 70 6.42 -6.65 1.60
C SER A 70 5.73 -6.17 0.34
N LEU A 71 6.31 -6.42 -0.83
CA LEU A 71 5.81 -6.01 -2.14
C LEU A 71 5.94 -7.15 -3.14
N THR A 72 4.85 -7.43 -3.86
CA THR A 72 4.81 -8.36 -5.00
C THR A 72 4.43 -7.61 -6.28
N VAL A 73 5.35 -7.69 -7.23
CA VAL A 73 5.47 -7.28 -8.63
C VAL A 73 4.99 -8.24 -9.73
N THR A 74 3.74 -8.28 -10.19
CA THR A 74 3.37 -9.18 -11.31
C THR A 74 3.33 -8.43 -12.65
N MET A 75 4.13 -8.89 -13.60
CA MET A 75 4.19 -8.41 -15.00
C MET A 75 4.04 -9.61 -15.94
N ALA A 76 3.77 -9.38 -17.23
CA ALA A 76 3.52 -10.44 -18.21
C ALA A 76 4.58 -11.56 -18.22
N GLU A 77 5.86 -11.20 -18.09
CA GLU A 77 6.97 -12.15 -18.22
C GLU A 77 7.62 -12.53 -16.89
N ARG A 78 7.25 -11.85 -15.79
CA ARG A 78 7.95 -12.01 -14.52
C ARG A 78 7.12 -11.62 -13.32
N GLU A 79 7.34 -12.35 -12.24
CA GLU A 79 7.03 -11.89 -10.90
C GLU A 79 8.30 -11.39 -10.20
N ARG A 80 8.17 -10.32 -9.41
CA ARG A 80 9.24 -9.80 -8.55
C ARG A 80 8.71 -9.68 -7.14
N GLN A 81 9.52 -10.04 -6.16
CA GLN A 81 9.18 -9.88 -4.75
C GLN A 81 10.27 -9.08 -4.05
N LEU A 82 9.85 -8.22 -3.13
CA LEU A 82 10.72 -7.44 -2.26
C LEU A 82 10.16 -7.52 -0.85
N SER A 83 11.03 -7.77 0.13
CA SER A 83 10.69 -7.69 1.55
C SER A 83 11.80 -6.99 2.31
N ILE A 84 11.42 -6.00 3.11
CA ILE A 84 12.32 -5.18 3.96
C ILE A 84 11.71 -5.12 5.36
#